data_AF-A0A8C4LEX9-F1
#
_entry.id   AF-A0A8C4LEX9-F1
#
_cell.length_a   1.000
_cell.length_b   1.000
_cell.length_c   1.000
_cell.angle_alpha   90.00
_cell.angle_beta   90.00
_cell.angle_gamma   90.00
#
_symmetry.space_group_name_H-M   'P 1'
#
loop_
_entity.id
_entity.type
_entity.pdbx_description
1 polymer ?
#
loop_
_entity_poly.entity_id
_entity_poly.type
_entity_poly.pdbx_seq_one_letter_code
_entity_poly.pdbx_strand_id
1 'polypeptide(L)'
;MKKLERQRAQEEQAKCQQEEEAAAQGRPYTLSVALPGSILDNAQSPELRTYLAGQIARACAIFCVDEIVVFDEEGQDAKTVEGEFRGVGKKGQACVQLARILQYLECPQYLRKAFFPKHQDLQFAGLLNPLDSPHHMRQDEESEFREGVVVDRPTRPGQGSFVNCGMKKVGLEGGSSV
;
A
#
# COMPACT_ATOMS: atom_id res chain seq x y z
N MET A 1 23.04 -40.32 13.59
CA MET A 1 22.01 -39.74 12.70
C MET A 1 20.89 -39.07 13.50
N LYS A 2 20.01 -39.78 14.23
CA LYS A 2 18.86 -39.19 14.96
C LYS A 2 19.15 -38.07 15.97
N LYS A 3 20.33 -38.07 16.61
CA LYS A 3 20.71 -37.06 17.61
C LYS A 3 21.06 -35.70 16.98
N LEU A 4 21.61 -35.73 15.77
CA LEU A 4 22.01 -34.55 15.00
C LEU A 4 20.80 -33.86 14.36
N GLU A 5 19.82 -34.64 13.90
CA GLU A 5 18.54 -34.14 13.36
C GLU A 5 17.71 -33.43 14.44
N ARG A 6 17.68 -33.98 15.66
CA ARG A 6 16.98 -33.35 16.80
C ARG A 6 17.63 -32.05 17.27
N GLN A 7 18.96 -31.95 17.18
CA GLN A 7 19.69 -30.71 17.47
C GLN A 7 19.43 -29.63 16.43
N ARG A 8 19.45 -29.97 15.13
CA ARG A 8 19.09 -29.02 14.06
C ARG A 8 17.66 -28.52 14.17
N ALA A 9 16.70 -29.40 14.45
CA ALA A 9 15.31 -29.00 14.64
C ALA A 9 15.13 -28.09 15.87
N GLN A 10 15.89 -28.30 16.94
CA GLN A 10 15.88 -27.43 18.12
C GLN A 10 16.56 -26.08 17.86
N GLU A 11 17.63 -26.05 17.07
CA GLU A 11 18.29 -24.81 16.63
C GLU A 11 17.40 -24.00 15.70
N GLU A 12 16.71 -24.65 14.75
CA GLU A 12 15.71 -24.02 13.87
C GLU A 12 14.52 -23.46 14.66
N GLN A 13 13.98 -24.23 15.63
CA GLN A 13 12.91 -23.77 16.51
C GLN A 13 13.33 -22.58 17.38
N ALA A 14 14.55 -22.61 17.94
CA ALA A 14 15.07 -21.50 18.73
C ALA A 14 15.31 -20.25 17.86
N LYS A 15 15.73 -20.43 16.61
CA LYS A 15 15.88 -19.34 15.64
C LYS A 15 14.53 -18.71 15.27
N CYS A 16 13.52 -19.53 14.98
CA CYS A 16 12.16 -19.05 14.70
C CYS A 16 11.59 -18.29 15.91
N GLN A 17 11.80 -18.79 17.13
CA GLN A 17 11.36 -18.12 18.37
C GLN A 17 12.08 -16.79 18.60
N GLN A 18 13.39 -16.72 18.32
CA GLN A 18 14.14 -15.46 18.41
C GLN A 18 13.72 -14.45 17.33
N GLU A 19 13.40 -14.91 16.12
CA GLU A 19 12.85 -14.06 15.06
C GLU A 19 11.44 -13.55 15.41
N GLU A 20 10.60 -14.39 16.02
CA GLU A 20 9.28 -14.00 16.54
C GLU A 20 9.37 -12.99 17.69
N GLU A 21 10.29 -13.19 18.65
CA GLU A 21 10.50 -12.25 19.76
C GLU A 21 11.10 -10.91 19.28
N ALA A 22 12.00 -10.94 18.30
CA ALA A 22 12.52 -9.74 17.66
C ALA A 22 11.44 -9.03 16.82
N ALA A 23 10.56 -9.77 16.14
CA ALA A 23 9.41 -9.22 15.43
C ALA A 23 8.35 -8.64 16.38
N ALA A 24 8.20 -9.20 17.58
CA ALA A 24 7.31 -8.68 18.62
C ALA A 24 7.76 -7.30 19.15
N GLN A 25 9.05 -6.98 19.02
CA GLN A 25 9.55 -5.62 19.26
C GLN A 25 9.38 -4.79 17.99
N GLY A 26 8.25 -4.09 17.89
CA GLY A 26 7.95 -3.21 16.77
C GLY A 26 9.01 -2.14 16.51
N ARG A 27 9.09 -1.67 15.26
CA ARG A 27 10.02 -0.64 14.81
C ARG A 27 9.73 0.71 15.50
N PRO A 28 10.69 1.34 16.22
CA PRO A 28 10.43 2.54 17.02
C PRO A 28 10.60 3.87 16.26
N TYR A 29 10.95 3.84 14.98
CA TYR A 29 11.25 5.02 14.18
C TYR A 29 10.51 4.97 12.84
N THR A 30 10.27 6.14 12.24
CA THR A 30 9.73 6.27 10.88
C THR A 30 10.79 6.79 9.91
N LEU A 31 10.57 6.55 8.62
CA LEU A 31 11.42 6.96 7.51
C LEU A 31 10.51 7.63 6.46
N SER A 32 10.77 8.91 6.20
CA SER A 32 10.07 9.69 5.17
C SER A 32 11.01 10.02 4.02
N VAL A 33 10.52 9.95 2.78
CA VAL A 33 11.27 10.32 1.56
C VAL A 33 10.57 11.49 0.88
N ALA A 34 11.28 12.58 0.64
CA ALA A 34 10.77 13.73 -0.10
C ALA A 34 11.35 13.77 -1.53
N LEU A 35 10.49 13.97 -2.53
CA LEU A 35 10.90 14.06 -3.93
C LEU A 35 10.04 15.08 -4.71
N PRO A 36 10.62 15.76 -5.71
CA PRO A 36 9.87 16.68 -6.54
C PRO A 36 9.00 15.89 -7.53
N GLY A 37 7.76 16.33 -7.73
CA GLY A 37 6.87 15.68 -8.71
C GLY A 37 7.28 15.91 -10.17
N SER A 38 8.08 16.95 -10.44
CA SER A 38 8.59 17.32 -11.76
C SER A 38 9.46 16.24 -12.43
N ILE A 39 9.96 15.25 -11.69
CA ILE A 39 10.68 14.10 -12.26
C ILE A 39 9.86 13.36 -13.33
N LEU A 40 8.53 13.40 -13.21
CA LEU A 40 7.63 12.78 -14.18
C LEU A 40 7.56 13.57 -15.50
N ASP A 41 7.88 14.86 -15.51
CA ASP A 41 7.86 15.69 -16.71
C ASP A 41 8.98 15.32 -17.69
N ASN A 42 10.07 14.75 -17.19
CA ASN A 42 11.19 14.24 -18.01
C ASN A 42 10.85 12.96 -18.77
N ALA A 43 9.76 12.27 -18.43
CA ALA A 43 9.38 11.03 -19.10
C ALA A 43 8.87 11.29 -20.52
N GLN A 44 9.39 10.51 -21.49
CA GLN A 44 9.13 10.69 -22.92
C GLN A 44 7.75 10.20 -23.38
N SER A 45 7.12 9.30 -22.61
CA SER A 45 5.78 8.78 -22.92
C SER A 45 4.92 8.65 -21.66
N PRO A 46 3.58 8.64 -21.80
CA PRO A 46 2.67 8.39 -20.67
C PRO A 46 2.87 7.03 -20.00
N GLU A 47 3.24 5.99 -20.76
CA GLU A 47 3.56 4.67 -20.18
C GLU A 47 4.83 4.73 -19.34
N LEU A 48 5.90 5.34 -19.87
CA LEU A 48 7.17 5.50 -19.16
C LEU A 48 7.03 6.37 -17.90
N ARG A 49 6.16 7.38 -17.94
CA ARG A 49 5.85 8.21 -16.77
C ARG A 49 5.22 7.39 -15.65
N THR A 50 4.25 6.55 -15.99
CA THR A 50 3.61 5.65 -15.04
C THR A 50 4.62 4.66 -14.49
N TYR A 51 5.45 4.09 -15.37
CA TYR A 51 6.51 3.15 -14.98
C TYR A 51 7.52 3.75 -14.01
N LEU A 52 7.97 5.00 -14.24
CA LEU A 52 8.88 5.72 -13.35
C LEU A 52 8.29 5.89 -11.94
N ALA A 53 7.02 6.28 -11.84
CA ALA A 53 6.32 6.34 -10.56
C ALA A 53 6.28 4.97 -9.85
N GLY A 54 6.09 3.88 -10.60
CA GLY A 54 6.17 2.51 -10.09
C GLY A 54 7.55 2.12 -9.56
N GLN A 55 8.62 2.57 -10.22
CA GLN A 55 9.99 2.32 -9.75
C GLN A 55 10.24 3.00 -8.39
N ILE A 56 9.74 4.22 -8.21
CA ILE A 56 9.84 4.95 -6.94
C ILE A 56 9.05 4.24 -5.85
N ALA A 57 7.80 3.86 -6.14
CA ALA A 57 6.96 3.12 -5.20
C ALA A 57 7.64 1.83 -4.73
N ARG A 58 8.21 1.07 -5.67
CA ARG A 58 8.89 -0.19 -5.38
C ARG A 58 10.17 0.03 -4.57
N ALA A 59 10.96 1.04 -4.90
CA ALA A 59 12.13 1.39 -4.09
C ALA A 59 11.71 1.73 -2.65
N CYS A 60 10.67 2.55 -2.47
CA CYS A 60 10.17 2.92 -1.15
C CYS A 60 9.64 1.71 -0.36
N ALA A 61 8.92 0.79 -1.03
CA ALA A 61 8.43 -0.44 -0.41
C ALA A 61 9.58 -1.37 0.02
N ILE A 62 10.63 -1.52 -0.79
CA ILE A 62 11.80 -2.36 -0.46
C ILE A 62 12.53 -1.84 0.79
N PHE A 63 12.62 -0.52 0.94
CA PHE A 63 13.31 0.11 2.08
C PHE A 63 12.38 0.41 3.27
N CYS A 64 11.14 -0.11 3.28
CA CYS A 64 10.17 0.10 4.35
C CYS A 64 9.97 1.59 4.71
N VAL A 65 9.84 2.44 3.68
CA VAL A 65 9.53 3.86 3.83
C VAL A 65 8.07 4.00 4.29
N ASP A 66 7.83 4.79 5.33
CA ASP A 66 6.48 4.96 5.91
C ASP A 66 5.73 6.13 5.25
N GLU A 67 6.43 7.13 4.73
CA GLU A 67 5.83 8.31 4.13
C GLU A 67 6.61 8.79 2.90
N ILE A 68 5.87 9.11 1.83
CA ILE A 68 6.42 9.71 0.62
C ILE A 68 5.83 11.11 0.44
N VAL A 69 6.68 12.14 0.54
CA VAL A 69 6.30 13.55 0.39
C VAL A 69 6.62 14.01 -1.02
N VAL A 70 5.58 14.23 -1.83
CA VAL A 70 5.71 14.81 -3.16
C VAL A 70 5.55 16.32 -3.06
N PHE A 71 6.60 17.07 -3.39
CA PHE A 71 6.57 18.53 -3.37
C PHE A 71 6.64 19.13 -4.78
N ASP A 72 6.12 20.35 -4.91
CA ASP A 72 6.26 21.15 -6.12
C ASP A 72 7.42 22.14 -5.96
N GLU A 73 8.34 22.14 -6.92
CA GLU A 73 9.49 23.04 -6.96
C GLU A 73 9.23 24.32 -7.76
N GLU A 74 8.23 24.32 -8.65
CA GLU A 74 7.93 25.45 -9.54
C GLU A 74 6.93 26.45 -8.91
N GLY A 75 6.49 26.20 -7.67
CA GLY A 75 5.62 27.11 -6.90
C GLY A 75 4.21 27.25 -7.47
N GLN A 76 3.67 26.20 -8.10
CA GLN A 76 2.32 26.23 -8.64
C GLN A 76 1.31 25.85 -7.56
N ASP A 77 0.24 26.63 -7.46
CA ASP A 77 -0.86 26.47 -6.51
C ASP A 77 -1.72 25.22 -6.85
N ALA A 78 -1.16 24.03 -6.80
CA ALA A 78 -1.92 22.77 -6.87
C ALA A 78 -2.42 22.41 -5.46
N LYS A 79 -3.53 23.03 -5.04
CA LYS A 79 -4.04 22.95 -3.65
C LYS A 79 -4.64 21.59 -3.27
N THR A 80 -4.92 20.70 -4.23
CA THR A 80 -5.56 19.40 -3.96
C THR A 80 -5.11 18.30 -4.95
N VAL A 81 -5.03 17.07 -4.45
CA VAL A 81 -4.84 15.86 -5.28
C VAL A 81 -6.09 15.44 -6.05
N GLU A 82 -7.23 16.06 -5.74
CA GLU A 82 -8.55 15.82 -6.37
C GLU A 82 -8.73 16.50 -7.74
N GLY A 83 -7.68 17.16 -8.26
CA GLY A 83 -7.75 17.83 -9.56
C GLY A 83 -8.12 16.91 -10.72
N GLU A 84 -8.90 17.43 -11.67
CA GLU A 84 -9.13 16.81 -12.97
C GLU A 84 -7.83 16.79 -13.78
N PHE A 85 -7.48 15.63 -14.34
CA PHE A 85 -6.40 15.53 -15.32
C PHE A 85 -6.74 16.34 -16.58
N ARG A 86 -6.08 17.48 -16.77
CA ARG A 86 -6.30 18.38 -17.92
C ARG A 86 -5.39 18.10 -19.13
N GLY A 87 -4.80 16.91 -19.19
CA GLY A 87 -3.91 16.47 -20.26
C GLY A 87 -2.42 16.51 -19.92
N VAL A 88 -1.66 15.75 -20.69
CA VAL A 88 -0.19 15.67 -20.64
C VAL A 88 0.42 17.01 -21.06
N GLY A 89 1.28 17.61 -20.24
CA GLY A 89 2.10 18.78 -20.61
C GLY A 89 1.68 20.12 -19.98
N LYS A 90 0.70 20.14 -19.06
CA LYS A 90 0.46 21.31 -18.20
C LYS A 90 1.25 21.17 -16.90
N LYS A 91 2.05 22.19 -16.61
CA LYS A 91 2.88 22.26 -15.39
C LYS A 91 2.01 22.05 -14.14
N GLY A 92 2.56 21.40 -13.11
CA GLY A 92 1.91 21.20 -11.80
C GLY A 92 1.00 19.97 -11.68
N GLN A 93 0.71 19.29 -12.78
CA GLN A 93 -0.05 18.02 -12.78
C GLN A 93 0.82 16.81 -12.41
N ALA A 94 2.14 16.92 -12.57
CA ALA A 94 3.09 15.85 -12.31
C ALA A 94 3.07 15.40 -10.84
N CYS A 95 2.99 16.35 -9.90
CA CYS A 95 2.88 16.06 -8.47
C CYS A 95 1.60 15.28 -8.14
N VAL A 96 0.46 15.72 -8.68
CA VAL A 96 -0.85 15.07 -8.46
C VAL A 96 -0.87 13.67 -9.08
N GLN A 97 -0.35 13.53 -10.30
CA GLN A 97 -0.25 12.23 -10.97
C GLN A 97 0.64 11.27 -10.19
N LEU A 98 1.82 11.72 -9.73
CA LEU A 98 2.75 10.92 -8.94
C LEU A 98 2.08 10.46 -7.64
N ALA A 99 1.53 11.39 -6.86
CA ALA A 99 0.87 11.07 -5.60
C ALA A 99 -0.27 10.06 -5.80
N ARG A 100 -1.08 10.22 -6.84
CA ARG A 100 -2.20 9.32 -7.15
C ARG A 100 -1.73 7.91 -7.53
N ILE A 101 -0.65 7.78 -8.32
CA ILE A 101 -0.09 6.48 -8.67
C ILE A 101 0.51 5.79 -7.44
N LEU A 102 1.25 6.54 -6.60
CA LEU A 102 1.82 6.02 -5.36
C LEU A 102 0.72 5.49 -4.42
N GLN A 103 -0.35 6.28 -4.21
CA GLN A 103 -1.52 5.87 -3.41
C GLN A 103 -2.21 4.63 -4.00
N TYR A 104 -2.36 4.56 -5.32
CA TYR A 104 -2.97 3.41 -5.97
C TYR A 104 -2.14 2.13 -5.77
N LEU A 105 -0.81 2.25 -5.84
CA LEU A 105 0.10 1.14 -5.64
C LEU A 105 0.13 0.70 -4.18
N GLU A 106 0.19 1.62 -3.23
CA GLU A 106 0.18 1.33 -1.80
C GLU A 106 -1.13 0.63 -1.37
N CYS A 107 -2.27 1.03 -1.96
CA CYS A 107 -3.56 0.45 -1.64
C CYS A 107 -3.68 -1.04 -2.01
N PRO A 108 -4.11 -1.92 -1.07
CA PRO A 108 -4.37 -3.32 -1.34
C PRO A 108 -5.40 -3.56 -2.44
N GLN A 109 -5.18 -4.60 -3.25
CA GLN A 109 -5.95 -4.83 -4.48
C GLN A 109 -7.47 -4.96 -4.27
N TYR A 110 -7.92 -5.50 -3.13
CA TYR A 110 -9.35 -5.63 -2.80
C TYR A 110 -10.02 -4.31 -2.41
N LEU A 111 -9.26 -3.27 -2.05
CA LEU A 111 -9.77 -1.96 -1.67
C LEU A 111 -9.75 -0.96 -2.84
N ARG A 112 -8.94 -1.20 -3.87
CA ARG A 112 -8.75 -0.25 -4.99
C ARG A 112 -10.07 0.17 -5.65
N LYS A 113 -11.04 -0.73 -5.77
CA LYS A 113 -12.35 -0.40 -6.37
C LYS A 113 -13.20 0.56 -5.53
N ALA A 114 -12.98 0.60 -4.22
CA ALA A 114 -13.70 1.48 -3.31
C ALA A 114 -13.09 2.89 -3.29
N PHE A 115 -11.76 2.99 -3.31
CA PHE A 115 -11.05 4.28 -3.19
C PHE A 115 -10.70 4.95 -4.53
N PHE A 116 -10.48 4.16 -5.59
CA PHE A 116 -9.98 4.70 -6.86
C PHE A 116 -11.02 4.52 -7.97
N PRO A 117 -11.78 5.56 -8.32
CA PRO A 117 -12.58 5.55 -9.54
C PRO A 117 -11.67 5.43 -10.77
N LYS A 118 -12.24 5.02 -11.91
CA LYS A 118 -11.50 4.99 -13.17
C LYS A 118 -11.00 6.40 -13.50
N HIS A 119 -9.69 6.57 -13.54
CA HIS A 119 -9.04 7.85 -13.82
C HIS A 119 -7.99 7.70 -14.93
N GLN A 120 -7.82 8.76 -15.73
CA GLN A 120 -6.87 8.74 -16.85
C GLN A 120 -5.42 8.57 -16.39
N ASP A 121 -5.05 9.14 -15.23
CA ASP A 121 -3.73 8.95 -14.62
C ASP A 121 -3.38 7.48 -14.33
N LEU A 122 -4.41 6.66 -14.12
CA LEU A 122 -4.27 5.25 -13.76
C LEU A 122 -4.52 4.32 -14.96
N GLN A 123 -4.64 4.86 -16.17
CA GLN A 123 -4.93 4.07 -17.37
C GLN A 123 -3.86 3.00 -17.66
N PHE A 124 -2.60 3.28 -17.28
CA PHE A 124 -1.47 2.36 -17.43
C PHE A 124 -1.07 1.67 -16.13
N ALA A 125 -1.90 1.71 -15.10
CA ALA A 125 -1.57 1.08 -13.82
C ALA A 125 -1.37 -0.44 -13.92
N GLY A 126 -1.93 -1.09 -14.94
CA GLY A 126 -1.70 -2.51 -15.23
C GLY A 126 -0.28 -2.85 -15.74
N LEU A 127 0.51 -1.86 -16.13
CA LEU A 127 1.93 -2.03 -16.49
C LEU A 127 2.85 -2.11 -15.25
N LEU A 128 2.36 -1.63 -14.10
CA LEU A 128 3.17 -1.48 -12.91
C LEU A 128 3.47 -2.84 -12.29
N ASN A 129 4.72 -3.02 -11.85
CA ASN A 129 5.08 -4.19 -11.06
C ASN A 129 4.37 -4.12 -9.70
N PRO A 130 3.89 -5.24 -9.16
CA PRO A 130 3.31 -5.26 -7.83
C PRO A 130 4.36 -4.88 -6.77
N LEU A 131 3.90 -4.27 -5.67
CA LEU A 131 4.76 -3.95 -4.53
C LEU A 131 4.99 -5.18 -3.65
N ASP A 132 4.04 -6.11 -3.61
CA ASP A 132 4.05 -7.33 -2.78
C ASP A 132 4.43 -7.05 -1.31
N SER A 133 3.94 -5.92 -0.78
CA SER A 133 4.14 -5.52 0.62
C SER A 133 3.27 -6.39 1.55
N PRO A 134 3.60 -6.49 2.85
CA PRO A 134 2.89 -7.39 3.77
C PRO A 134 1.37 -7.18 3.82
N HIS A 135 0.88 -5.96 3.63
CA HIS A 135 -0.56 -5.66 3.61
C HIS A 135 -1.26 -5.99 2.28
N HIS A 136 -0.54 -6.44 1.24
CA HIS A 136 -1.06 -6.88 -0.06
C HIS A 136 -1.39 -8.36 -0.09
N MET A 137 -2.17 -8.80 0.90
CA MET A 137 -2.42 -10.21 1.09
C MET A 137 -3.47 -10.78 0.15
N ARG A 138 -3.36 -12.09 -0.08
CA ARG A 138 -4.41 -12.86 -0.75
C ARG A 138 -5.60 -13.06 0.21
N GLN A 139 -6.73 -13.48 -0.35
CA GLN A 139 -7.98 -13.64 0.39
C GLN A 139 -7.93 -14.80 1.41
N ASP A 140 -7.14 -15.82 1.12
CA ASP A 140 -6.98 -17.08 1.86
C ASP A 140 -5.80 -17.07 2.83
N GLU A 141 -5.00 -16.01 2.82
CA GLU A 141 -3.84 -15.85 3.70
C GLU A 141 -4.29 -15.46 5.11
N GLU A 142 -3.69 -16.03 6.15
CA GLU A 142 -3.97 -15.62 7.53
C GLU A 142 -3.01 -14.51 7.96
N SER A 143 -3.52 -13.51 8.68
CA SER A 143 -2.73 -12.40 9.21
C SER A 143 -3.38 -11.80 10.44
N GLU A 144 -2.53 -11.34 11.35
CA GLU A 144 -2.94 -10.59 12.53
C GLU A 144 -3.58 -9.24 12.17
N PHE A 145 -3.02 -8.55 11.17
CA PHE A 145 -3.50 -7.24 10.72
C PHE A 145 -3.88 -7.25 9.24
N ARG A 146 -5.00 -6.59 8.92
CA ARG A 146 -5.49 -6.42 7.55
C ARG A 146 -6.12 -5.06 7.37
N GLU A 147 -5.81 -4.44 6.24
CA GLU A 147 -6.46 -3.20 5.80
C GLU A 147 -7.94 -3.44 5.50
N GLY A 148 -8.77 -2.43 5.72
CA GLY A 148 -10.21 -2.57 5.53
C GLY A 148 -10.93 -1.26 5.30
N VAL A 149 -12.03 -1.33 4.56
CA VAL A 149 -12.95 -0.20 4.37
C VAL A 149 -14.27 -0.47 5.09
N VAL A 150 -14.73 0.51 5.88
CA VAL A 150 -16.04 0.45 6.53
C VAL A 150 -17.12 0.49 5.45
N VAL A 151 -18.01 -0.50 5.46
CA VAL A 151 -19.10 -0.57 4.49
C VAL A 151 -20.32 0.19 4.99
N ASP A 152 -20.99 0.88 4.07
CA ASP A 152 -22.25 1.56 4.34
C ASP A 152 -23.37 0.53 4.49
N ARG A 153 -23.49 -0.01 5.71
CA ARG A 153 -24.53 -0.95 6.09
C ARG A 153 -25.23 -0.41 7.33
N PRO A 154 -26.58 -0.30 7.32
CA PRO A 154 -27.30 0.21 8.47
C PRO A 154 -27.09 -0.71 9.68
N THR A 155 -26.54 -0.17 10.75
CA THR A 155 -26.38 -0.85 12.05
C THR A 155 -27.19 -0.13 13.13
N ARG A 156 -27.58 -0.85 14.17
CA ARG A 156 -28.22 -0.22 15.34
C ARG A 156 -27.14 0.54 16.13
N PRO A 157 -27.47 1.68 16.75
CA PRO A 157 -26.55 2.37 17.65
C PRO A 157 -25.99 1.39 18.70
N GLY A 158 -24.66 1.34 18.83
CA GLY A 158 -23.96 0.44 19.75
C GLY A 158 -23.65 -0.97 19.23
N GLN A 159 -24.03 -1.33 17.99
CA GLN A 159 -23.70 -2.64 17.39
C GLN A 159 -22.44 -2.64 16.51
N GLY A 160 -21.65 -1.58 16.55
CA GLY A 160 -20.42 -1.46 15.77
C GLY A 160 -20.64 -1.25 14.27
N SER A 161 -19.59 -1.54 13.51
CA SER A 161 -19.50 -1.28 12.07
C SER A 161 -19.06 -2.54 11.33
N PHE A 162 -19.50 -2.69 10.09
CA PHE A 162 -19.03 -3.76 9.21
C PHE A 162 -17.85 -3.24 8.38
N VAL A 163 -16.80 -4.05 8.26
CA VAL A 163 -15.58 -3.70 7.53
C VAL A 163 -15.29 -4.77 6.47
N ASN A 164 -14.95 -4.35 5.26
CA ASN A 164 -14.47 -5.23 4.20
C ASN A 164 -12.95 -5.29 4.22
N CYS A 165 -12.38 -6.40 4.71
CA CYS A 165 -10.94 -6.64 4.78
C CYS A 165 -10.42 -7.65 3.72
N GLY A 166 -11.15 -7.82 2.61
CA GLY A 166 -10.73 -8.71 1.51
C GLY A 166 -10.88 -10.21 1.77
N MET A 167 -11.39 -10.62 2.93
CA MET A 167 -11.64 -12.03 3.28
C MET A 167 -12.90 -12.56 2.59
N LYS A 168 -13.02 -13.89 2.45
CA LYS A 168 -14.33 -14.49 2.14
C LYS A 168 -15.29 -14.11 3.26
N LYS A 169 -16.58 -13.94 2.97
CA LYS A 169 -17.60 -13.84 4.03
C LYS A 169 -17.56 -15.13 4.85
N VAL A 170 -16.73 -15.15 5.89
CA VAL A 170 -16.89 -16.08 6.99
C VAL A 170 -18.19 -15.65 7.63
N GLY A 171 -19.19 -16.53 7.65
CA GLY A 171 -20.41 -16.26 8.38
C GLY A 171 -20.02 -15.88 9.80
N LEU A 172 -20.41 -14.68 10.25
CA LEU A 172 -20.35 -14.31 11.66
C LEU A 172 -21.32 -15.23 12.42
N GLU A 173 -20.88 -16.44 12.73
CA GLU A 173 -21.35 -17.14 13.92
C GLU A 173 -20.47 -16.66 15.08
N GLY A 174 -21.13 -16.04 16.06
CA GLY A 174 -20.54 -15.80 17.37
C GLY A 174 -19.80 -14.47 17.50
N GLY A 175 -20.39 -13.57 18.27
CA GLY A 175 -19.67 -12.39 18.75
C GLY A 175 -18.43 -12.79 19.55
N SER A 176 -17.38 -12.00 19.40
CA SER A 176 -16.39 -11.79 20.44
C SER A 176 -15.98 -10.34 20.34
N SER A 177 -16.58 -9.57 21.24
CA SER A 177 -16.12 -8.25 21.66
C SER A 177 -14.67 -8.35 22.14
N VAL A 178 -13.82 -7.48 21.61
CA VAL A 178 -12.67 -6.90 22.32
C VAL A 178 -12.84 -5.40 22.33
#